data_AF-A0A814LRT3-F1
#
_entry.id   AF-A0A814LRT3-F1
#
_cell.length_a   1.000
_cell.length_b   1.000
_cell.length_c   1.000
_cell.angle_alpha   90.00
_cell.angle_beta   90.00
_cell.angle_gamma   90.00
#
_symmetry.space_group_name_H-M   'P 1'
#
loop_
_entity.id
_entity.type
_entity.pdbx_description
1 polymer ?
#
loop_
_entity_poly.entity_id
_entity_poly.type
_entity_poly.pdbx_seq_one_letter_code
_entity_poly.pdbx_strand_id
1 'polypeptide(L)'
;MKTKISICYLVFRIFLLKSVNAQVCSLKENYCVKGITGNGGCYSPNDSYCFDGVICHKDYKLCVKGKYGNGGCYLASHLNCFDGAICKWNENYCPKGSLGNGGCNNGRKCIDGAFCALSQIYCPKGKNGIGGCYYESYQNCFEGAICQSHEKFCPKGSFGNGGCHSGNCYDGALCLSDQQYCPKGLLGNGSCYVIG
;
A
#
# COMPACT_ATOMS: atom_id res chain seq x y z
N MET A 1 -45.77 30.12 52.49
CA MET A 1 -45.93 30.07 51.02
C MET A 1 -44.70 30.64 50.34
N LYS A 2 -43.81 29.81 49.78
CA LYS A 2 -42.86 30.09 48.67
C LYS A 2 -41.70 29.07 48.71
N THR A 3 -42.00 27.81 48.42
CA THR A 3 -40.97 26.75 48.30
C THR A 3 -41.43 25.67 47.31
N LYS A 4 -41.81 26.09 46.09
CA LYS A 4 -42.09 25.15 44.99
C LYS A 4 -41.48 25.53 43.64
N ILE A 5 -40.71 26.63 43.56
CA ILE A 5 -40.16 27.12 42.28
C ILE A 5 -38.69 26.68 42.05
N SER A 6 -37.98 26.19 43.07
CA SER A 6 -36.54 25.91 42.96
C SER A 6 -36.19 24.53 42.38
N ILE A 7 -37.06 23.51 42.53
CA ILE A 7 -36.74 22.14 42.09
C ILE A 7 -36.91 21.98 40.57
N CYS A 8 -37.93 22.59 39.96
CA CYS A 8 -38.10 22.53 38.50
C CYS A 8 -36.92 23.16 37.75
N TYR A 9 -36.39 24.30 38.22
CA TYR A 9 -35.25 24.95 37.59
C TYR A 9 -33.94 24.15 37.76
N LEU A 10 -33.75 23.50 38.90
CA LEU A 10 -32.59 22.64 39.12
C LEU A 10 -32.65 21.37 38.27
N VAL A 11 -33.81 20.73 38.17
CA VAL A 11 -33.98 19.52 37.34
C VAL A 11 -33.82 19.85 35.85
N PHE A 12 -34.31 21.00 35.39
CA PHE A 12 -34.13 21.45 34.00
C PHE A 12 -32.66 21.76 33.67
N ARG A 13 -31.91 22.38 34.60
CA ARG A 13 -30.45 22.58 34.42
C ARG A 13 -29.65 21.29 34.49
N ILE A 14 -30.02 20.33 35.32
CA ILE A 14 -29.34 19.02 35.41
C ILE A 14 -29.58 18.20 34.13
N PHE A 15 -30.76 18.28 33.51
CA PHE A 15 -31.02 17.66 32.22
C PHE A 15 -30.24 18.31 31.07
N LEU A 16 -30.10 19.65 31.07
CA LEU A 16 -29.31 20.35 30.06
C LEU A 16 -27.80 20.13 30.20
N LEU A 17 -27.29 19.92 31.41
CA LEU A 17 -25.86 19.67 31.67
C LEU A 17 -25.43 18.21 31.43
N LYS A 18 -26.37 17.27 31.27
CA LYS A 18 -26.09 15.87 30.94
C LYS A 18 -26.13 15.55 29.44
N SER A 19 -26.47 16.51 28.57
CA SER A 19 -26.42 16.30 27.12
C SER A 19 -25.00 16.53 26.60
N VAL A 20 -24.18 15.52 26.83
CA VAL A 20 -22.85 15.38 26.24
C VAL A 20 -23.05 15.22 24.72
N ASN A 21 -22.81 16.27 23.94
CA ASN A 21 -22.70 16.25 22.46
C ASN A 21 -23.87 15.60 21.68
N ALA A 22 -25.13 15.90 22.01
CA ALA A 22 -26.23 15.54 21.11
C ALA A 22 -26.19 16.42 19.85
N GLN A 23 -25.71 15.87 18.73
CA GLN A 23 -25.79 16.52 17.42
C GLN A 23 -27.26 16.65 17.02
N VAL A 24 -27.77 17.89 16.97
CA VAL A 24 -29.15 18.19 16.57
C VAL A 24 -29.20 18.34 15.05
N CYS A 25 -29.98 17.49 14.39
CA CYS A 25 -30.22 17.58 12.95
C CYS A 25 -31.35 18.55 12.61
N SER A 26 -31.37 19.03 11.37
CA SER A 26 -32.45 19.89 10.88
C SER A 26 -33.78 19.12 10.80
N LEU A 27 -34.91 19.83 10.77
CA LEU A 27 -36.26 19.24 10.76
C LEU A 27 -36.54 18.23 9.62
N LYS A 28 -35.76 18.28 8.53
CA LYS A 28 -35.90 17.39 7.36
C LYS A 28 -34.83 16.30 7.30
N GLU A 29 -33.94 16.23 8.28
CA GLU A 29 -32.83 15.30 8.33
C GLU A 29 -33.07 14.21 9.37
N ASN A 30 -32.58 13.02 9.08
CA ASN A 30 -32.49 11.93 10.05
C ASN A 30 -31.08 11.89 10.64
N TYR A 31 -30.97 11.41 11.89
CA TYR A 31 -29.68 11.16 12.50
C TYR A 31 -29.24 9.70 12.27
N CYS A 32 -28.10 9.53 11.62
CA CYS A 32 -27.38 8.27 11.53
C CYS A 32 -26.53 8.10 12.78
N VAL A 33 -26.81 7.08 13.58
CA VAL A 33 -26.03 6.78 14.79
C VAL A 33 -24.63 6.34 14.39
N LYS A 34 -23.61 6.79 15.14
CA LYS A 34 -22.23 6.30 14.99
C LYS A 34 -22.21 4.77 15.08
N GLY A 35 -21.60 4.14 14.08
CA GLY A 35 -21.41 2.70 14.02
C GLY A 35 -19.94 2.30 14.13
N ILE A 36 -19.67 1.03 13.87
CA ILE A 36 -18.29 0.48 13.86
C ILE A 36 -17.53 1.01 12.64
N THR A 37 -18.24 1.20 11.52
CA THR A 37 -17.66 1.58 10.24
C THR A 37 -17.61 3.09 10.03
N GLY A 38 -18.64 3.83 10.46
CA GLY A 38 -18.73 5.28 10.23
C GLY A 38 -19.08 6.08 11.48
N ASN A 39 -18.81 7.38 11.42
CA ASN A 39 -18.99 8.30 12.55
C ASN A 39 -20.46 8.71 12.80
N GLY A 40 -21.39 8.30 11.93
CA GLY A 40 -22.76 8.79 11.96
C GLY A 40 -22.84 10.26 11.53
N GLY A 41 -24.00 10.87 11.76
CA GLY A 41 -24.26 12.26 11.43
C GLY A 41 -25.66 12.49 10.87
N CYS A 42 -25.98 13.75 10.59
CA CYS A 42 -27.26 14.11 9.97
C CYS A 42 -27.24 13.80 8.47
N TYR A 43 -28.36 13.31 7.94
CA TYR A 43 -28.53 13.06 6.51
C TYR A 43 -29.96 13.28 6.04
N SER A 44 -30.13 13.65 4.77
CA SER A 44 -31.45 13.71 4.13
C SER A 44 -31.90 12.28 3.79
N PRO A 45 -32.99 11.76 4.39
CA PRO A 45 -33.50 10.42 4.06
C PRO A 45 -34.11 10.36 2.65
N ASN A 46 -34.35 11.50 2.00
CA ASN A 46 -34.81 11.55 0.62
C ASN A 46 -33.70 11.20 -0.38
N ASP A 47 -32.44 11.51 -0.04
CA ASP A 47 -31.32 11.40 -0.97
C ASP A 47 -30.28 10.37 -0.52
N SER A 48 -30.30 9.99 0.76
CA SER A 48 -29.28 9.13 1.36
C SER A 48 -29.89 8.08 2.28
N TYR A 49 -29.09 7.06 2.58
CA TYR A 49 -29.37 6.04 3.58
C TYR A 49 -28.18 5.92 4.53
N CYS A 50 -28.45 5.38 5.73
CA CYS A 50 -27.47 5.14 6.77
C CYS A 50 -27.30 3.63 6.99
N PHE A 51 -26.05 3.17 7.08
CA PHE A 51 -25.70 1.80 7.48
C PHE A 51 -24.45 1.81 8.34
N ASP A 52 -24.53 1.29 9.56
CA ASP A 52 -23.42 1.21 10.53
C ASP A 52 -22.60 2.51 10.64
N GLY A 53 -23.30 3.64 10.75
CA GLY A 53 -22.69 4.97 10.86
C GLY A 53 -22.14 5.55 9.56
N VAL A 54 -22.24 4.84 8.44
CA VAL A 54 -21.89 5.35 7.10
C VAL A 54 -23.14 5.88 6.43
N ILE A 55 -23.08 7.11 5.93
CA ILE A 55 -24.15 7.74 5.17
C ILE A 55 -23.77 7.70 3.68
N CYS A 56 -24.61 7.07 2.86
CA CYS A 56 -24.43 6.97 1.42
C CYS A 56 -25.59 7.60 0.66
N HIS A 57 -25.29 8.26 -0.47
CA HIS A 57 -26.33 8.64 -1.42
C HIS A 57 -27.05 7.38 -1.94
N LYS A 58 -28.35 7.47 -2.25
CA LYS A 58 -29.17 6.31 -2.68
C LYS A 58 -28.68 5.65 -3.97
N ASP A 59 -28.02 6.41 -4.84
CA ASP A 59 -27.44 5.88 -6.08
C ASP A 59 -26.13 5.09 -5.84
N TYR A 60 -25.58 5.13 -4.63
CA TYR A 60 -24.33 4.50 -4.28
C TYR A 60 -24.61 3.19 -3.54
N LYS A 61 -23.77 2.18 -3.81
CA LYS A 61 -23.72 0.96 -3.02
C LYS A 61 -22.76 1.12 -1.85
N LEU A 62 -23.02 0.38 -0.78
CA LEU A 62 -22.11 0.28 0.34
C LEU A 62 -21.09 -0.84 0.11
N CYS A 63 -19.81 -0.50 0.20
CA CYS A 63 -18.72 -1.44 0.44
C CYS A 63 -18.50 -1.49 1.95
N VAL A 64 -18.81 -2.61 2.60
CA VAL A 64 -18.61 -2.75 4.05
C VAL A 64 -17.11 -2.78 4.35
N LYS A 65 -16.70 -2.25 5.50
CA LYS A 65 -15.32 -2.42 5.99
C LYS A 65 -14.97 -3.90 6.02
N GLY A 66 -13.80 -4.22 5.50
CA GLY A 66 -13.36 -5.60 5.33
C GLY A 66 -11.87 -5.75 5.53
N LYS A 67 -11.33 -6.91 5.17
CA LYS A 67 -9.90 -7.24 5.34
C LYS A 67 -8.98 -6.25 4.64
N TYR A 68 -9.42 -5.66 3.53
CA TYR A 68 -8.59 -4.93 2.58
C TYR A 68 -8.78 -3.41 2.60
N GLY A 69 -9.74 -2.91 3.37
CA GLY A 69 -9.95 -1.47 3.49
C GLY A 69 -11.11 -1.11 4.40
N ASN A 70 -11.29 0.19 4.60
CA ASN A 70 -12.32 0.74 5.49
C ASN A 70 -13.73 0.70 4.88
N GLY A 71 -13.88 0.21 3.64
CA GLY A 71 -15.14 0.29 2.92
C GLY A 71 -15.51 1.73 2.57
N GLY A 72 -16.80 1.95 2.31
CA GLY A 72 -17.36 3.26 1.95
C GLY A 72 -18.43 3.14 0.87
N CYS A 73 -19.00 4.28 0.51
CA CYS A 73 -19.99 4.37 -0.55
C CYS A 73 -19.30 4.40 -1.92
N TYR A 74 -19.77 3.61 -2.87
CA TYR A 74 -19.23 3.58 -4.22
C TYR A 74 -20.32 3.51 -5.28
N LEU A 75 -20.06 4.12 -6.43
CA LEU A 75 -20.95 4.05 -7.57
C LEU A 75 -20.64 2.80 -8.39
N ALA A 76 -21.56 1.84 -8.37
CA ALA A 76 -21.34 0.50 -8.93
C ALA A 76 -21.19 0.47 -10.47
N SER A 77 -21.52 1.55 -11.17
CA SER A 77 -21.26 1.68 -12.61
C SER A 77 -19.78 1.90 -12.94
N HIS A 78 -18.96 2.33 -11.97
CA HIS A 78 -17.55 2.66 -12.20
C HIS A 78 -16.57 1.97 -11.25
N LEU A 79 -17.06 1.41 -10.15
CA LEU A 79 -16.24 0.90 -9.07
C LEU A 79 -16.73 -0.48 -8.63
N ASN A 80 -15.80 -1.30 -8.12
CA ASN A 80 -16.03 -2.60 -7.51
C ASN A 80 -15.57 -2.59 -6.04
N CYS A 81 -16.19 -3.42 -5.21
CA CYS A 81 -15.80 -3.61 -3.81
C CYS A 81 -15.17 -5.01 -3.63
N PHE A 82 -13.97 -5.04 -3.07
CA PHE A 82 -13.21 -6.24 -2.74
C PHE A 82 -12.92 -6.26 -1.24
N ASP A 83 -13.83 -6.83 -0.45
CA ASP A 83 -13.71 -6.98 1.02
C ASP A 83 -13.14 -5.72 1.71
N GLY A 84 -13.81 -4.59 1.50
CA GLY A 84 -13.45 -3.28 2.05
C GLY A 84 -12.57 -2.40 1.18
N ALA A 85 -11.95 -2.92 0.11
CA ALA A 85 -11.23 -2.11 -0.87
C ALA A 85 -12.11 -1.74 -2.06
N ILE A 86 -12.17 -0.45 -2.40
CA ILE A 86 -12.93 0.04 -3.55
C ILE A 86 -11.95 0.29 -4.71
N CYS A 87 -12.13 -0.42 -5.82
CA CYS A 87 -11.31 -0.32 -7.03
C CYS A 87 -12.14 0.14 -8.22
N LYS A 88 -11.51 0.56 -9.32
CA LYS A 88 -12.24 0.80 -10.56
C LYS A 88 -12.83 -0.50 -11.12
N TRP A 89 -13.89 -0.38 -11.92
CA TRP A 89 -14.63 -1.52 -12.46
C TRP A 89 -13.76 -2.46 -13.31
N ASN A 90 -12.70 -1.94 -13.93
CA ASN A 90 -11.74 -2.68 -14.75
C ASN A 90 -10.46 -3.06 -13.99
N GLU A 91 -10.42 -2.87 -12.68
CA GLU A 91 -9.30 -3.23 -11.81
C GLU A 91 -9.63 -4.47 -10.98
N ASN A 92 -8.59 -5.26 -10.68
CA ASN A 92 -8.63 -6.32 -9.68
C ASN A 92 -7.87 -5.88 -8.44
N TYR A 93 -8.30 -6.37 -7.27
CA TYR A 93 -7.61 -6.13 -6.02
C TYR A 93 -6.53 -7.19 -5.75
N CYS A 94 -5.33 -6.73 -5.40
CA CYS A 94 -4.21 -7.54 -4.93
C CYS A 94 -4.04 -7.30 -3.42
N PRO A 95 -4.15 -8.34 -2.59
CA PRO A 95 -3.86 -8.22 -1.16
C PRO A 95 -2.43 -7.74 -0.91
N LYS A 96 -2.23 -6.98 0.18
CA LYS A 96 -0.89 -6.76 0.72
C LYS A 96 -0.24 -8.12 1.01
N GLY A 97 1.01 -8.26 0.61
CA GLY A 97 1.80 -9.47 0.83
C GLY A 97 3.23 -9.15 1.26
N SER A 98 4.11 -10.15 1.27
CA SER A 98 5.50 -9.96 1.70
C SER A 98 6.35 -9.17 0.69
N LEU A 99 5.92 -9.09 -0.56
CA LEU A 99 6.66 -8.49 -1.67
C LEU A 99 6.17 -7.08 -2.04
N GLY A 100 5.04 -6.64 -1.49
CA GLY A 100 4.51 -5.31 -1.76
C GLY A 100 3.22 -4.98 -1.02
N ASN A 101 2.78 -3.73 -1.16
CA ASN A 101 1.63 -3.21 -0.43
C ASN A 101 0.27 -3.66 -1.00
N GLY A 102 0.24 -4.36 -2.14
CA GLY A 102 -1.01 -4.69 -2.82
C GLY A 102 -1.74 -3.43 -3.32
N GLY A 103 -3.04 -3.56 -3.57
CA GLY A 103 -3.93 -2.50 -4.03
C GLY A 103 -4.74 -2.87 -5.27
N CYS A 104 -5.42 -1.88 -5.83
CA CYS A 104 -6.16 -2.01 -7.08
C CYS A 104 -5.20 -1.85 -8.26
N ASN A 105 -5.31 -2.73 -9.25
CA ASN A 105 -4.55 -2.59 -10.48
C ASN A 105 -5.34 -3.08 -11.69
N ASN A 106 -5.01 -2.56 -12.86
CA ASN A 106 -5.46 -3.08 -14.14
C ASN A 106 -4.26 -3.60 -14.95
N GLY A 107 -4.39 -4.82 -15.48
CA GLY A 107 -3.45 -5.37 -16.46
C GLY A 107 -2.12 -5.88 -15.91
N ARG A 108 -1.94 -5.94 -14.58
CA ARG A 108 -0.77 -6.57 -13.94
C ARG A 108 -1.20 -7.75 -13.08
N LYS A 109 -0.35 -8.77 -13.03
CA LYS A 109 -0.54 -9.87 -12.11
C LYS A 109 -0.04 -9.50 -10.72
N CYS A 110 -0.77 -9.99 -9.73
CA CYS A 110 -0.42 -9.88 -8.32
C CYS A 110 0.48 -11.06 -7.94
N ILE A 111 1.68 -10.79 -7.42
CA ILE A 111 2.57 -11.79 -6.82
C ILE A 111 2.83 -11.34 -5.39
N ASP A 112 2.09 -11.93 -4.44
CA ASP A 112 2.19 -11.66 -3.00
C ASP A 112 2.36 -10.15 -2.65
N GLY A 113 1.43 -9.34 -3.15
CA GLY A 113 1.40 -7.89 -2.93
C GLY A 113 2.22 -7.03 -3.91
N ALA A 114 3.04 -7.63 -4.77
CA ALA A 114 3.72 -6.94 -5.85
C ALA A 114 2.96 -7.02 -7.18
N PHE A 115 3.07 -5.97 -7.99
CA PHE A 115 2.47 -5.92 -9.33
C PHE A 115 3.53 -6.10 -10.42
N CYS A 116 3.43 -7.18 -11.17
CA CYS A 116 4.29 -7.45 -12.33
C CYS A 116 3.51 -7.47 -13.64
N ALA A 117 4.18 -7.19 -14.75
CA ALA A 117 3.58 -7.50 -16.05
C ALA A 117 3.27 -9.00 -16.14
N LEU A 118 2.28 -9.37 -16.96
CA LEU A 118 1.74 -10.74 -17.01
C LEU A 118 2.81 -11.81 -17.27
N SER A 119 3.79 -11.50 -18.10
CA SER A 119 4.91 -12.39 -18.47
C SER A 119 6.16 -12.25 -17.59
N GLN A 120 6.22 -11.27 -16.67
CA GLN A 120 7.34 -11.13 -15.75
C GLN A 120 7.19 -12.10 -14.56
N ILE A 121 8.27 -12.54 -13.95
CA ILE A 121 8.22 -13.18 -12.63
C ILE A 121 8.86 -12.29 -11.56
N TYR A 122 8.79 -12.68 -10.30
CA TYR A 122 9.31 -11.87 -9.20
C TYR A 122 10.60 -12.45 -8.63
N CYS A 123 11.65 -11.63 -8.59
CA CYS A 123 12.88 -11.87 -7.85
C CYS A 123 12.68 -11.37 -6.41
N PRO A 124 12.66 -12.24 -5.38
CA PRO A 124 12.51 -11.80 -4.00
C PRO A 124 13.66 -10.88 -3.59
N LYS A 125 13.41 -9.94 -2.67
CA LYS A 125 14.49 -9.21 -2.00
C LYS A 125 15.44 -10.22 -1.35
N GLY A 126 16.74 -9.99 -1.51
CA GLY A 126 17.76 -10.81 -0.89
C GLY A 126 19.01 -10.01 -0.56
N LYS A 127 20.10 -10.71 -0.25
CA LYS A 127 21.35 -10.07 0.21
C LYS A 127 22.00 -9.18 -0.85
N ASN A 128 21.68 -9.40 -2.13
CA ASN A 128 22.31 -8.74 -3.27
C ASN A 128 21.48 -7.58 -3.84
N GLY A 129 20.23 -7.41 -3.41
CA GLY A 129 19.38 -6.34 -3.94
C GLY A 129 17.94 -6.38 -3.44
N ILE A 130 17.18 -5.38 -3.88
CA ILE A 130 15.79 -5.16 -3.45
C ILE A 130 14.79 -6.12 -4.10
N GLY A 131 15.21 -6.96 -5.05
CA GLY A 131 14.33 -7.79 -5.85
C GLY A 131 13.50 -6.98 -6.85
N GLY A 132 12.45 -7.59 -7.38
CA GLY A 132 11.52 -6.96 -8.31
C GLY A 132 11.09 -7.87 -9.46
N CYS A 133 10.22 -7.32 -10.31
CA CYS A 133 9.72 -8.04 -11.47
C CYS A 133 10.77 -8.08 -12.58
N TYR A 134 10.98 -9.23 -13.19
CA TYR A 134 11.95 -9.42 -14.29
C TYR A 134 11.44 -10.42 -15.33
N TYR A 135 12.09 -10.45 -16.49
CA TYR A 135 11.79 -11.41 -17.55
C TYR A 135 12.84 -12.52 -17.59
N GLU A 136 12.43 -13.76 -17.28
CA GLU A 136 13.35 -14.92 -17.32
C GLU A 136 13.95 -15.20 -18.70
N SER A 137 13.34 -14.70 -19.78
CA SER A 137 13.86 -14.90 -21.13
C SER A 137 15.18 -14.17 -21.41
N TYR A 138 15.50 -13.11 -20.65
CA TYR A 138 16.74 -12.34 -20.84
C TYR A 138 17.33 -11.79 -19.54
N GLN A 139 16.82 -12.19 -18.38
CA GLN A 139 17.34 -11.78 -17.07
C GLN A 139 17.37 -12.94 -16.09
N ASN A 140 18.29 -12.87 -15.13
CA ASN A 140 18.47 -13.82 -14.03
C ASN A 140 18.34 -13.10 -12.68
N CYS A 141 17.81 -13.80 -11.67
CA CYS A 141 17.73 -13.32 -10.29
C CYS A 141 18.82 -13.98 -9.42
N PHE A 142 19.70 -13.19 -8.83
CA PHE A 142 20.76 -13.60 -7.92
C PHE A 142 20.52 -13.04 -6.52
N GLU A 143 19.70 -13.73 -5.71
CA GLU A 143 19.36 -13.33 -4.33
C GLU A 143 19.01 -11.83 -4.20
N GLY A 144 18.12 -11.35 -5.07
CA GLY A 144 17.62 -9.97 -5.06
C GLY A 144 18.26 -9.03 -6.08
N ALA A 145 19.35 -9.42 -6.73
CA ALA A 145 19.90 -8.69 -7.88
C ALA A 145 19.35 -9.26 -9.20
N ILE A 146 18.85 -8.39 -10.08
CA ILE A 146 18.34 -8.78 -11.40
C ILE A 146 19.39 -8.37 -12.44
N CYS A 147 20.01 -9.35 -13.10
CA CYS A 147 21.04 -9.15 -14.13
C CYS A 147 20.55 -9.63 -15.49
N GLN A 148 21.18 -9.21 -16.58
CA GLN A 148 20.92 -9.78 -17.91
C GLN A 148 21.34 -11.27 -17.93
N SER A 149 20.76 -12.05 -18.84
CA SER A 149 20.97 -13.51 -18.89
C SER A 149 22.41 -13.92 -19.18
N HIS A 150 23.17 -13.07 -19.87
CA HIS A 150 24.59 -13.27 -20.17
C HIS A 150 25.53 -12.74 -19.08
N GLU A 151 25.01 -12.02 -18.08
CA GLU A 151 25.77 -11.48 -16.97
C GLU A 151 25.84 -12.47 -15.81
N LYS A 152 26.90 -12.37 -15.02
CA LYS A 152 27.05 -13.01 -13.72
C LYS A 152 26.90 -11.96 -12.62
N PHE A 153 26.62 -12.40 -11.40
CA PHE A 153 26.61 -11.52 -10.24
C PHE A 153 27.91 -11.61 -9.45
N CYS A 154 28.57 -10.46 -9.28
CA CYS A 154 29.70 -10.29 -8.38
C CYS A 154 29.19 -9.80 -7.03
N PRO A 155 29.41 -10.52 -5.92
CA PRO A 155 29.05 -10.04 -4.60
C PRO A 155 29.87 -8.80 -4.23
N LYS A 156 29.30 -7.97 -3.35
CA LYS A 156 30.06 -6.92 -2.68
C LYS A 156 31.24 -7.55 -1.95
N GLY A 157 32.40 -6.93 -2.07
CA GLY A 157 33.62 -7.38 -1.43
C GLY A 157 34.52 -6.23 -1.00
N SER A 158 35.77 -6.52 -0.68
CA SER A 158 36.73 -5.55 -0.14
C SER A 158 37.14 -4.49 -1.18
N PHE A 159 36.96 -4.78 -2.46
CA PHE A 159 37.43 -3.96 -3.57
C PHE A 159 36.32 -3.23 -4.33
N GLY A 160 35.06 -3.45 -3.97
CA GLY A 160 33.95 -2.73 -4.59
C GLY A 160 32.58 -3.23 -4.15
N ASN A 161 31.55 -2.57 -4.68
CA ASN A 161 30.16 -2.87 -4.35
C ASN A 161 29.61 -4.12 -5.07
N GLY A 162 30.40 -4.74 -5.95
CA GLY A 162 29.92 -5.82 -6.80
C GLY A 162 28.84 -5.35 -7.79
N GLY A 163 28.09 -6.30 -8.33
CA GLY A 163 27.02 -6.05 -9.29
C GLY A 163 27.00 -7.06 -10.44
N CYS A 164 26.07 -6.84 -11.34
CA CYS A 164 25.98 -7.59 -12.59
C CYS A 164 27.17 -7.23 -13.49
N HIS A 165 27.81 -8.24 -14.09
CA HIS A 165 28.96 -8.03 -14.96
C HIS A 165 29.09 -9.12 -16.02
N SER A 166 29.75 -8.79 -17.13
CA SER A 166 30.12 -9.72 -18.21
C SER A 166 31.61 -10.08 -18.22
N GLY A 167 32.43 -9.35 -17.44
CA GLY A 167 33.89 -9.55 -17.37
C GLY A 167 34.33 -10.35 -16.14
N ASN A 168 35.42 -9.92 -15.50
CA ASN A 168 35.98 -10.55 -14.31
C ASN A 168 35.47 -9.87 -13.02
N CYS A 169 35.30 -10.66 -11.97
CA CYS A 169 34.95 -10.19 -10.62
C CYS A 169 36.09 -10.53 -9.65
N TYR A 170 36.60 -9.52 -8.96
CA TYR A 170 37.68 -9.64 -7.98
C TYR A 170 37.21 -9.02 -6.65
N ASP A 171 36.66 -9.85 -5.75
CA ASP A 171 36.15 -9.45 -4.44
C ASP A 171 35.42 -8.08 -4.44
N GLY A 172 34.39 -7.97 -5.29
CA GLY A 172 33.58 -6.77 -5.45
C GLY A 172 34.03 -5.76 -6.51
N ALA A 173 35.26 -5.87 -7.04
CA ALA A 173 35.71 -5.09 -8.18
C ALA A 173 35.31 -5.74 -9.51
N LEU A 174 34.73 -4.96 -10.41
CA LEU A 174 34.30 -5.40 -11.74
C LEU A 174 35.32 -4.93 -12.77
N CYS A 175 35.92 -5.87 -13.50
CA CYS A 175 36.88 -5.59 -14.56
C CYS A 175 36.40 -6.15 -15.90
N LEU A 176 36.93 -5.61 -17.01
CA LEU A 176 36.73 -6.23 -18.32
C LEU A 176 37.42 -7.59 -18.39
N SER A 177 37.02 -8.40 -19.38
CA SER A 177 37.50 -9.79 -19.51
C SER A 177 39.01 -9.91 -19.75
N ASP A 178 39.62 -8.90 -20.37
CA ASP A 178 41.05 -8.77 -20.65
C ASP A 178 41.83 -8.05 -19.53
N GLN A 179 41.15 -7.72 -18.42
CA GLN A 179 41.73 -6.98 -17.32
C GLN A 179 41.91 -7.82 -16.05
N GLN A 180 43.00 -7.54 -15.33
CA GLN A 180 43.23 -7.97 -13.96
C GLN A 180 43.03 -6.83 -12.99
N TYR A 181 42.54 -7.15 -11.80
CA TYR A 181 42.45 -6.19 -10.71
C TYR A 181 43.76 -6.14 -9.93
N CYS A 182 44.37 -4.95 -9.85
CA CYS A 182 45.49 -4.70 -8.96
C CYS A 182 44.92 -4.07 -7.66
N PRO A 183 45.09 -4.71 -6.49
CA PRO A 183 44.58 -4.18 -5.22
C PRO A 183 45.18 -2.83 -4.86
N LYS A 184 44.46 -2.08 -4.03
CA LYS A 184 44.97 -0.84 -3.43
C LYS A 184 46.28 -1.13 -2.69
N GLY A 185 47.32 -0.39 -3.05
CA GLY A 185 48.63 -0.41 -2.39
C GLY A 185 49.00 0.97 -1.87
N LEU A 186 50.23 1.11 -1.37
CA LEU A 186 50.77 2.41 -0.92
C LEU A 186 50.77 3.49 -2.01
N LEU A 187 50.73 3.09 -3.29
CA LEU A 187 50.93 3.96 -4.45
C LEU A 187 49.67 4.22 -5.29
N GLY A 188 48.50 3.67 -4.93
CA GLY A 188 47.29 3.87 -5.74
C GLY A 188 46.05 3.19 -5.19
N ASN A 189 44.86 3.64 -5.62
CA ASN A 189 43.57 3.22 -5.07
C ASN A 189 43.05 1.85 -5.53
N GLY A 190 43.86 1.09 -6.27
CA GLY A 190 43.47 -0.20 -6.87
C GLY A 190 42.53 -0.03 -8.06
N SER A 191 42.83 -0.67 -9.18
CA SER A 191 41.97 -0.63 -10.37
C SER A 191 42.23 -1.79 -11.31
N CYS A 192 41.38 -1.90 -12.32
CA CYS A 192 41.52 -2.87 -13.39
C CYS A 192 42.54 -2.37 -14.43
N TYR A 193 43.42 -3.26 -14.88
CA TYR A 193 44.43 -2.97 -15.89
C TYR A 193 44.53 -4.12 -16.89
N VAL A 194 44.84 -3.79 -18.14
CA VAL A 194 45.11 -4.78 -19.19
C VAL A 194 46.50 -5.37 -18.96
N ILE A 195 46.63 -6.69 -19.03
CA ILE A 195 47.93 -7.37 -19.02
C ILE A 195 48.41 -7.39 -20.48
N GLY A 196 49.46 -6.63 -20.76
CA GLY A 196 50.18 -6.69 -22.04
C GLY A 196 51.20 -7.82 -22.08
#